data_AF-A0A7C3LYV0-F1
#
_entry.id   AF-A0A7C3LYV0-F1
#
_cell.length_a   1.000
_cell.length_b   1.000
_cell.length_c   1.000
_cell.angle_alpha   90.00
_cell.angle_beta   90.00
_cell.angle_gamma   90.00
#
_symmetry.space_group_name_H-M   'P 1'
#
loop_
_entity.id
_entity.type
_entity.pdbx_description
1 polymer ?
#
loop_
_entity_poly.entity_id
_entity_poly.type
_entity_poly.pdbx_seq_one_letter_code
_entity_poly.pdbx_strand_id
1 'polypeptide(L)'
;MRAVIGRVGDEFNDCCQVLEQLKALPYEQQWRVLEFARSLATSVPRGAPGQRLLSFAGMIPPDDLQAMQQAIEDGCEQVDANGW
;
A
#
# COMPACT_ATOMS: atom_id res chain seq x y z
N MET A 1 30.34 -1.83 -27.19
CA MET A 1 30.12 -2.49 -25.88
C MET A 1 28.62 -2.57 -25.62
N ARG A 2 28.21 -3.54 -24.80
CA ARG A 2 26.87 -4.18 -24.72
C ARG A 2 25.70 -3.25 -24.36
N ALA A 3 24.52 -3.72 -24.78
CA ALA A 3 23.18 -3.21 -24.54
C ALA A 3 22.69 -3.34 -23.08
N VAL A 4 21.69 -2.53 -22.73
CA VAL A 4 20.55 -2.95 -21.90
C VAL A 4 19.28 -2.37 -22.54
N ILE A 5 18.75 -3.06 -23.55
CA ILE A 5 17.31 -3.00 -23.83
C ILE A 5 16.69 -3.89 -22.76
N GLY A 6 16.14 -3.28 -21.72
CA GLY A 6 15.36 -3.99 -20.71
C GLY A 6 14.22 -4.70 -21.42
N ARG A 7 14.25 -6.03 -21.45
CA ARG A 7 13.10 -6.86 -21.81
C ARG A 7 12.00 -6.54 -20.78
N VAL A 8 11.00 -5.76 -21.18
CA VAL A 8 9.70 -5.76 -20.51
C VAL A 8 8.98 -7.01 -21.00
N GLY A 9 9.31 -8.13 -20.39
CA GLY A 9 8.69 -9.42 -20.66
C GLY A 9 8.61 -10.17 -19.35
N ASP A 10 7.38 -10.51 -18.97
CA ASP A 10 7.02 -11.57 -18.02
C ASP A 10 6.66 -11.21 -16.56
N GLU A 11 6.11 -10.01 -16.30
CA GLU A 11 5.33 -9.77 -15.04
C GLU A 11 3.98 -9.03 -15.24
N PHE A 12 3.55 -8.74 -16.47
CA PHE A 12 2.29 -7.99 -16.74
C PHE A 12 1.15 -8.87 -17.27
N ASN A 13 0.88 -10.02 -16.66
CA ASN A 13 -0.25 -10.85 -17.06
C ASN A 13 -1.63 -10.33 -16.55
N ASP A 14 -1.64 -9.37 -15.61
CA ASP A 14 -2.88 -8.84 -15.01
C ASP A 14 -3.56 -7.72 -15.83
N CYS A 15 -2.83 -6.98 -16.67
CA CYS A 15 -3.41 -5.88 -17.46
C CYS A 15 -4.42 -6.40 -18.50
N CYS A 16 -4.16 -7.56 -19.08
CA CYS A 16 -4.96 -8.13 -20.16
C CYS A 16 -6.39 -8.49 -19.71
N GLN A 17 -6.56 -9.07 -18.51
CA GLN A 17 -7.90 -9.45 -18.01
C GLN A 17 -8.78 -8.22 -17.73
N VAL A 18 -8.20 -7.16 -17.16
CA VAL A 18 -8.93 -5.90 -16.89
C VAL A 18 -9.40 -5.26 -18.21
N LEU A 19 -8.54 -5.25 -19.23
CA LEU A 19 -8.89 -4.71 -20.54
C LEU A 19 -10.01 -5.51 -21.22
N GLU A 20 -10.02 -6.84 -21.11
CA GLU A 20 -11.11 -7.67 -21.66
C GLU A 20 -12.44 -7.41 -20.94
N GLN A 21 -12.43 -7.27 -19.62
CA GLN A 21 -13.65 -6.92 -18.88
C GLN A 21 -14.15 -5.51 -19.23
N LEU A 22 -13.23 -4.54 -19.39
CA LEU A 22 -13.57 -3.18 -19.80
C LEU A 22 -14.24 -3.13 -21.18
N LYS A 23 -13.70 -3.87 -22.16
CA LYS A 23 -14.28 -3.93 -23.52
C LYS A 23 -15.69 -4.48 -23.54
N ALA A 24 -16.03 -5.39 -22.63
CA ALA A 24 -17.36 -6.00 -22.53
C ALA A 24 -18.41 -5.08 -21.88
N LEU A 25 -17.98 -4.00 -21.21
CA LEU A 25 -18.90 -3.05 -20.57
C LEU A 25 -19.52 -2.08 -21.59
N PRO A 26 -20.76 -1.62 -21.38
CA PRO A 26 -21.30 -0.51 -22.15
C PRO A 26 -20.55 0.81 -21.86
N TYR A 27 -20.64 1.75 -22.79
CA TYR A 27 -19.81 2.96 -22.84
C TYR A 27 -19.82 3.77 -21.53
N GLU A 28 -21.01 3.98 -20.95
CA GLU A 28 -21.16 4.73 -19.69
C GLU A 28 -20.41 4.08 -18.53
N GLN A 29 -20.40 2.75 -18.47
CA GLN A 29 -19.68 2.00 -17.43
C GLN A 29 -18.17 2.04 -17.68
N GLN A 30 -17.72 1.97 -18.93
CA GLN A 30 -16.30 2.17 -19.27
C GLN A 30 -15.80 3.53 -18.80
N TRP A 31 -16.59 4.59 -19.04
CA TRP A 31 -16.28 5.95 -18.60
C TRP A 31 -16.18 6.06 -17.09
N ARG A 32 -17.12 5.44 -16.37
CA ARG A 32 -17.11 5.41 -14.91
C ARG A 32 -15.89 4.68 -14.35
N VAL A 33 -15.47 3.57 -14.96
CA VAL A 33 -14.25 2.87 -14.52
C VAL A 33 -13.00 3.69 -14.80
N LEU A 34 -12.93 4.38 -15.95
CA LEU A 34 -11.83 5.29 -16.27
C LEU A 34 -11.71 6.41 -15.24
N GLU A 35 -12.81 7.03 -14.87
CA GLU A 35 -12.80 8.11 -13.88
C GLU A 35 -12.42 7.62 -12.49
N PHE A 36 -12.90 6.43 -12.11
CA PHE A 36 -12.47 5.78 -10.87
C PHE A 36 -10.97 5.47 -10.86
N ALA A 37 -10.42 4.89 -11.93
CA ALA A 37 -8.99 4.58 -12.04
C ALA A 37 -8.12 5.86 -11.96
N ARG A 38 -8.57 6.96 -12.57
CA ARG A 38 -7.92 8.27 -12.41
C ARG A 38 -7.97 8.75 -10.97
N SER A 39 -9.12 8.63 -10.32
CA SER A 39 -9.27 9.00 -8.91
C SER A 39 -8.28 8.23 -8.04
N LEU A 40 -8.13 6.90 -8.27
CA LEU A 40 -7.16 6.06 -7.57
C LEU A 40 -5.72 6.51 -7.81
N ALA A 41 -5.36 6.84 -9.06
CA ALA A 41 -4.03 7.32 -9.40
C ALA A 41 -3.71 8.67 -8.74
N THR A 42 -4.72 9.54 -8.57
CA THR A 42 -4.58 10.81 -7.86
C THR A 42 -4.67 10.69 -6.34
N SER A 43 -5.35 9.64 -5.85
CA SER A 43 -5.56 9.37 -4.43
C SER A 43 -4.45 8.53 -3.82
N VAL A 44 -3.41 8.16 -4.57
CA VAL A 44 -2.21 7.56 -3.99
C VAL A 44 -1.74 8.50 -2.89
N PRO A 45 -1.84 8.10 -1.61
CA PRO A 45 -1.46 8.96 -0.52
C PRO A 45 0.01 9.31 -0.73
N ARG A 46 0.29 10.59 -0.99
CA ARG A 46 1.69 11.03 -1.01
C ARG A 46 2.18 10.91 0.41
N GLY A 47 3.05 9.93 0.65
CA GLY A 47 3.74 9.81 1.94
C GLY A 47 4.37 11.15 2.32
N ALA A 48 4.45 11.43 3.61
CA ALA A 48 5.28 12.52 4.08
C ALA A 48 6.76 12.19 3.78
N PRO A 49 7.56 13.12 3.21
CA PRO A 49 9.00 12.95 3.14
C PRO A 49 9.57 12.60 4.52
N GLY A 50 10.45 11.61 4.60
CA GLY A 50 11.01 11.13 5.86
C GLY A 50 11.67 12.23 6.71
N GLN A 51 12.21 13.27 6.06
CA GLN A 51 12.75 14.45 6.77
C GLN A 51 11.71 15.14 7.65
N ARG A 52 10.42 15.12 7.27
CA ARG A 52 9.32 15.67 8.09
C ARG A 52 8.99 14.83 9.31
N LEU A 53 9.43 13.56 9.35
CA LEU A 53 9.20 12.69 10.49
C LEU A 53 10.24 12.89 11.60
N LEU A 54 11.37 13.54 11.31
CA LEU A 54 12.44 13.76 12.29
C LEU A 54 11.99 14.62 13.48
N SER A 55 11.00 15.49 13.30
CA SER A 55 10.43 16.25 14.41
C SER A 55 9.79 15.36 15.48
N PHE A 56 9.44 14.12 15.14
CA PHE A 56 8.84 13.15 16.06
C PHE A 56 9.87 12.22 16.73
N ALA A 57 11.15 12.32 16.37
CA ALA A 57 12.18 11.49 16.97
C ALA A 57 12.30 11.79 18.48
N GLY A 58 12.13 10.76 19.31
CA GLY A 58 12.20 10.90 20.77
C GLY A 58 11.00 11.61 21.41
N MET A 59 9.88 11.79 20.70
CA MET A 59 8.68 12.42 21.26
C MET A 59 7.86 11.52 22.19
N ILE A 60 8.15 10.21 22.26
CA ILE A 60 7.43 9.30 23.16
C ILE A 60 7.90 9.54 24.60
N PRO A 61 7.02 9.96 25.52
CA PRO A 61 7.37 10.13 26.92
C PRO A 61 7.88 8.83 27.56
N PRO A 62 8.76 8.90 28.58
CA PRO A 62 9.26 7.71 29.28
C PRO A 62 8.16 6.82 29.86
N ASP A 63 7.10 7.42 30.40
CA ASP A 63 5.99 6.67 30.99
C ASP A 63 5.23 5.87 29.91
N ASP A 64 5.06 6.44 28.73
CA ASP A 64 4.45 5.74 27.59
C ASP A 64 5.37 4.62 27.08
N LEU A 65 6.69 4.83 27.07
CA LEU A 65 7.65 3.77 26.75
C LEU A 65 7.57 2.60 27.74
N GLN A 66 7.42 2.89 29.03
CA GLN A 66 7.25 1.86 30.05
C GLN A 66 5.91 1.11 29.87
N ALA A 67 4.82 1.82 29.57
CA ALA A 67 3.53 1.20 29.30
C ALA A 67 3.57 0.29 28.07
N MET A 68 4.23 0.73 26.98
CA MET A 68 4.44 -0.10 25.79
C MET A 68 5.28 -1.34 26.10
N GLN A 69 6.35 -1.19 26.88
CA GLN A 69 7.18 -2.31 27.31
C GLN A 69 6.36 -3.33 28.10
N GLN A 70 5.59 -2.88 29.10
CA GLN A 70 4.75 -3.77 29.90
C GLN A 70 3.73 -4.51 29.05
N ALA A 71 3.06 -3.82 28.10
CA ALA A 71 2.09 -4.46 27.22
C ALA A 71 2.71 -5.53 26.30
N ILE A 72 3.95 -5.32 25.84
CA ILE A 72 4.71 -6.32 25.07
C ILE A 72 5.04 -7.52 25.95
N GLU A 73 5.54 -7.29 27.17
CA GLU A 73 5.92 -8.35 28.10
C GLU A 73 4.70 -9.18 28.52
N ASP A 74 3.59 -8.51 28.83
CA ASP A 74 2.34 -9.15 29.21
C ASP A 74 1.76 -9.99 28.07
N GLY A 75 1.76 -9.48 26.84
CA GLY A 75 1.22 -10.16 25.66
C GLY A 75 2.20 -11.08 24.92
N CYS A 76 3.45 -11.17 25.38
CA CYS A 76 4.48 -11.95 24.70
C CYS A 76 4.07 -13.43 24.66
N GLU A 77 4.16 -14.05 23.48
CA GLU A 77 3.85 -15.46 23.25
C GLU A 77 2.38 -15.86 23.57
N GLN A 78 1.50 -14.90 23.85
CA GLN A 78 0.07 -15.11 23.97
C GLN A 78 -0.59 -15.00 22.59
N VAL A 79 -0.78 -16.15 21.94
CA VAL A 79 -1.53 -16.24 20.68
C VAL A 79 -2.95 -16.70 21.00
N ASP A 80 -3.95 -15.85 20.77
CA ASP A 80 -5.33 -16.30 20.73
C ASP A 80 -5.55 -17.13 19.47
N ALA A 81 -5.66 -18.45 19.64
CA ALA A 81 -5.90 -19.39 18.56
C ALA A 81 -7.23 -19.18 17.83
N ASN A 82 -8.14 -18.38 18.39
CA ASN A 82 -9.45 -18.05 17.81
C ASN A 82 -9.60 -16.57 17.46
N GLY A 83 -8.51 -15.79 17.48
CA GLY A 83 -8.53 -14.33 17.38
C GLY A 83 -8.71 -13.75 15.96
N TRP A 84 -9.00 -14.59 14.96
CA TRP A 84 -9.20 -14.19 13.56
C TRP A 84 -10.45 -14.83 12.96
#